data_AF-A0A1F8HPX6-F1
#
_entry.id   AF-A0A1F8HPX6-F1
#
_cell.length_a   1.000
_cell.length_b   1.000
_cell.length_c   1.000
_cell.angle_alpha   90.00
_cell.angle_beta   90.00
_cell.angle_gamma   90.00
#
_symmetry.space_group_name_H-M   'P 1'
#
loop_
_entity.id
_entity.type
_entity.pdbx_description
1 polymer ?
#
loop_
_entity_poly.entity_id
_entity_poly.type
_entity_poly.pdbx_seq_one_letter_code
_entity_poly.pdbx_strand_id
1 'polypeptide(L)'
;MFDVVFVYTPDLTMLGVRALGGKDVVSELQKLFCSHFLGIDDINTDEERYSLATAKDLANLNLVANASYGVERVYLKSIRLKNIGVPHKLYIDVGGKEQYSGTDAVQKILKELHLDRSTEWEPESIKITVVFKQIGRGRRKQVSVSITPPNTCDLKNRPQDDIVRKLLKDWGIYVA
;
A
#
# COMPACT_ATOMS: atom_id res chain seq x y z
N MET A 1 14.26 -22.37 20.10
CA MET A 1 13.32 -22.93 19.12
C MET A 1 13.45 -22.09 17.85
N PHE A 2 13.73 -22.72 16.72
CA PHE A 2 13.91 -22.05 15.43
C PHE A 2 12.69 -22.38 14.59
N ASP A 3 11.88 -21.36 14.30
CA ASP A 3 10.69 -21.50 13.48
C ASP A 3 10.82 -20.61 12.25
N VAL A 4 10.60 -21.20 11.07
CA VAL A 4 10.47 -20.46 9.81
C VAL A 4 9.05 -20.66 9.32
N VAL A 5 8.34 -19.57 9.08
CA VAL A 5 6.96 -19.60 8.59
C VAL A 5 6.91 -19.02 7.19
N PHE A 6 6.44 -19.83 6.24
CA PHE A 6 6.12 -19.42 4.88
C PHE A 6 4.62 -19.15 4.77
N VAL A 7 4.25 -18.05 4.14
CA VAL A 7 2.86 -17.68 3.83
C VAL A 7 2.80 -17.44 2.33
N TYR A 8 2.22 -18.40 1.60
CA TYR A 8 2.03 -18.31 0.16
C TYR A 8 0.58 -17.95 -0.16
N THR A 9 0.38 -16.87 -0.91
CA THR A 9 -0.93 -16.38 -1.36
C THR A 9 -0.96 -16.38 -2.90
N PRO A 10 -1.47 -17.45 -3.53
CA PRO A 10 -1.43 -17.62 -4.99
C PRO A 10 -2.12 -16.47 -5.75
N ASP A 11 -3.29 -16.03 -5.28
CA ASP A 11 -4.11 -14.98 -5.93
C ASP A 11 -3.42 -13.61 -6.02
N LEU A 12 -2.39 -13.41 -5.19
CA LEU A 12 -1.58 -12.19 -5.10
C LEU A 12 -0.10 -12.45 -5.44
N THR A 13 0.19 -13.62 -6.03
CA THR A 13 1.56 -14.02 -6.44
C THR A 13 2.62 -13.73 -5.34
N MET A 14 2.24 -13.96 -4.06
CA MET A 14 2.99 -13.47 -2.91
C MET A 14 3.53 -14.60 -2.05
N LEU A 15 4.82 -14.51 -1.70
CA LEU A 15 5.44 -15.34 -0.68
C LEU A 15 6.00 -14.47 0.45
N GLY A 16 5.36 -14.52 1.61
CA GLY A 16 5.88 -13.96 2.85
C GLY A 16 6.69 -14.98 3.62
N VAL A 17 7.86 -14.58 4.14
CA VAL A 17 8.69 -15.43 4.99
C VAL A 17 8.97 -14.72 6.30
N ARG A 18 8.70 -15.41 7.42
CA ARG A 18 9.09 -14.98 8.75
C ARG A 18 10.14 -15.95 9.27
N ALA A 19 11.36 -15.46 9.40
CA ALA A 19 12.51 -16.20 9.90
C ALA A 19 13.38 -15.30 10.80
N LEU A 20 14.24 -15.91 11.60
CA LEU A 20 15.35 -15.19 12.23
C LEU A 20 16.41 -14.91 11.16
N GLY A 21 16.68 -13.64 10.90
CA GLY A 21 17.66 -13.22 9.88
C GLY A 21 17.28 -11.89 9.25
N GLY A 22 18.24 -11.28 8.55
CA GLY A 22 18.03 -10.08 7.76
C GLY A 22 17.39 -10.36 6.39
N LYS A 23 17.33 -9.33 5.56
CA LYS A 23 16.76 -9.38 4.20
C LYS A 23 17.40 -10.49 3.35
N ASP A 24 18.70 -10.70 3.46
CA ASP A 24 19.43 -11.66 2.63
C ASP A 24 19.03 -13.11 2.96
N VAL A 25 18.94 -13.44 4.26
CA VAL A 25 18.45 -14.74 4.73
C VAL A 25 17.02 -14.99 4.28
N VAL A 26 16.15 -13.98 4.40
CA VAL A 26 14.76 -14.06 3.94
C VAL A 26 14.69 -14.31 2.43
N SER A 27 15.54 -13.65 1.64
CA SER A 27 15.58 -13.81 0.18
C SER A 27 16.05 -15.20 -0.24
N GLU A 28 17.06 -15.77 0.41
CA GLU A 28 17.50 -17.14 0.15
C GLU A 28 16.41 -18.17 0.49
N LEU A 29 15.74 -18.00 1.63
CA LEU A 29 14.63 -18.88 2.01
C LEU A 29 13.47 -18.81 0.99
N GLN A 30 13.17 -17.62 0.45
CA GLN A 30 12.18 -17.48 -0.63
C GLN A 30 12.60 -18.25 -1.89
N LYS A 31 13.87 -18.13 -2.32
CA LYS A 31 14.42 -18.87 -3.47
C LYS A 31 14.32 -20.38 -3.31
N LEU A 32 14.66 -20.88 -2.12
CA LEU A 32 14.54 -22.31 -1.81
C LEU A 32 13.09 -22.76 -1.85
N PHE A 33 12.17 -21.99 -1.27
CA PHE A 33 10.76 -22.34 -1.26
C PHE A 33 10.17 -22.38 -2.69
N CYS A 34 10.45 -21.37 -3.51
CA CYS A 34 9.96 -21.30 -4.88
C CYS A 34 10.49 -22.46 -5.74
N SER A 35 11.80 -22.75 -5.71
CA SER A 35 12.36 -23.83 -6.52
C SER A 35 11.85 -25.20 -6.07
N HIS A 36 11.88 -25.50 -4.77
CA HIS A 36 11.60 -26.85 -4.27
C HIS A 36 10.11 -27.17 -4.14
N PHE A 37 9.28 -26.19 -3.76
CA PHE A 37 7.85 -26.43 -3.52
C PHE A 37 6.96 -25.93 -4.66
N LEU A 38 7.38 -24.90 -5.40
CA LEU A 38 6.59 -24.32 -6.49
C LEU A 38 7.12 -24.66 -7.88
N GLY A 39 8.33 -25.23 -7.99
CA GLY A 39 8.98 -25.50 -9.28
C GLY A 39 9.34 -24.21 -10.05
N ILE A 40 9.52 -23.10 -9.33
CA ILE A 40 9.86 -21.79 -9.89
C ILE A 40 11.34 -21.52 -9.61
N ASP A 41 12.18 -21.76 -10.61
CA ASP A 41 13.64 -21.57 -10.49
C ASP A 41 14.07 -20.12 -10.73
N ASP A 42 13.33 -19.38 -11.56
CA ASP A 42 13.63 -17.99 -11.88
C ASP A 42 12.57 -17.07 -11.26
N ILE A 43 12.92 -16.46 -10.11
CA ILE A 43 12.05 -15.50 -9.43
C ILE A 43 12.35 -14.12 -10.01
N ASN A 44 11.42 -13.63 -10.84
CA ASN A 44 11.46 -12.24 -11.26
C ASN A 44 11.03 -11.32 -10.10
N THR A 45 11.99 -10.59 -9.53
CA THR A 45 11.72 -9.58 -8.50
C THR A 45 11.52 -8.17 -9.05
N ASP A 46 11.65 -7.99 -10.36
CA ASP A 46 11.59 -6.70 -11.04
C ASP A 46 10.17 -6.32 -11.46
N GLU A 47 9.19 -7.21 -11.29
CA GLU A 47 7.77 -6.90 -11.49
C GLU A 47 7.33 -5.75 -10.57
N GLU A 48 6.70 -4.73 -11.17
CA GLU A 48 6.10 -3.62 -10.43
C GLU A 48 4.86 -4.12 -9.70
N ARG A 49 4.90 -4.11 -8.36
CA ARG A 49 3.78 -4.56 -7.53
C ARG A 49 2.75 -3.48 -7.29
N TYR A 50 3.21 -2.25 -7.16
CA TYR A 50 2.42 -1.09 -6.85
C TYR A 50 2.75 0.02 -7.83
N SER A 51 1.71 0.51 -8.49
CA SER A 51 1.81 1.71 -9.30
C SER A 51 1.11 2.84 -8.58
N LEU A 52 1.77 4.00 -8.50
CA LEU A 52 1.12 5.22 -8.06
C LEU A 52 0.79 6.08 -9.28
N ALA A 53 -0.48 6.42 -9.36
CA ALA A 53 -1.02 7.42 -10.26
C ALA A 53 -0.19 8.71 -10.15
N THR A 54 0.04 9.44 -11.25
CA THR A 54 0.81 10.71 -11.24
C THR A 54 0.19 11.74 -10.28
N ALA A 55 0.86 12.88 -10.02
CA ALA A 55 0.25 13.95 -9.20
C ALA A 55 -1.14 14.38 -9.72
N LYS A 56 -1.31 14.38 -11.05
CA LYS A 56 -2.58 14.63 -11.74
C LYS A 56 -3.61 13.51 -11.49
N ASP A 57 -3.18 12.25 -11.54
CA ASP A 57 -4.09 11.12 -11.35
C ASP A 57 -4.48 10.94 -9.88
N LEU A 58 -3.58 11.27 -8.93
CA LEU A 58 -3.89 11.35 -7.50
C LEU A 58 -5.00 12.38 -7.21
N ALA A 59 -5.04 13.47 -7.97
CA ALA A 59 -6.10 14.45 -7.91
C ALA A 59 -7.46 13.91 -8.41
N ASN A 60 -7.49 12.72 -9.02
CA ASN A 60 -8.69 12.01 -9.49
C ASN A 60 -8.86 10.62 -8.88
N LEU A 61 -7.91 10.17 -8.04
CA LEU A 61 -7.94 8.86 -7.41
C LEU A 61 -9.19 8.74 -6.52
N ASN A 62 -9.98 7.70 -6.76
CA ASN A 62 -11.21 7.45 -6.03
C ASN A 62 -11.04 6.25 -5.07
N LEU A 63 -10.89 6.53 -3.79
CA LEU A 63 -10.83 5.51 -2.75
C LEU A 63 -12.25 5.26 -2.21
N VAL A 64 -12.87 4.17 -2.67
CA VAL A 64 -14.21 3.78 -2.26
C VAL A 64 -14.15 2.71 -1.17
N ALA A 65 -14.91 2.91 -0.08
CA ALA A 65 -15.06 1.91 0.96
C ALA A 65 -15.95 0.76 0.47
N ASN A 66 -15.58 -0.48 0.80
CA ASN A 66 -16.36 -1.67 0.44
C ASN A 66 -17.02 -2.27 1.69
N ALA A 67 -18.32 -2.07 1.84
CA ALA A 67 -19.09 -2.56 2.98
C ALA A 67 -19.11 -4.10 3.08
N SER A 68 -19.01 -4.81 1.95
CA SER A 68 -18.92 -6.28 1.92
C SER A 68 -17.64 -6.81 2.58
N TYR A 69 -16.60 -5.97 2.66
CA TYR A 69 -15.37 -6.28 3.41
C TYR A 69 -15.39 -5.76 4.85
N GLY A 70 -16.54 -5.27 5.34
CA GLY A 70 -16.66 -4.68 6.68
C GLY A 70 -15.94 -3.35 6.82
N VAL A 71 -15.64 -2.67 5.71
CA VAL A 71 -14.96 -1.38 5.67
C VAL A 71 -16.00 -0.26 5.70
N GLU A 72 -15.88 0.61 6.69
CA GLU A 72 -16.80 1.74 6.89
C GLU A 72 -16.29 2.98 6.17
N ARG A 73 -14.97 3.20 6.19
CA ARG A 73 -14.36 4.43 5.68
C ARG A 73 -12.95 4.15 5.20
N VAL A 74 -12.57 4.80 4.11
CA VAL A 74 -11.20 4.83 3.61
C VAL A 74 -10.82 6.27 3.33
N TYR A 75 -9.57 6.65 3.58
CA TYR A 75 -9.11 7.96 3.16
C TYR A 75 -7.60 7.99 2.92
N LEU A 76 -7.19 8.85 1.98
CA LEU A 76 -5.79 9.18 1.75
C LEU A 76 -5.32 10.14 2.84
N LYS A 77 -4.42 9.64 3.69
CA LYS A 77 -3.93 10.36 4.87
C LYS A 77 -2.75 11.27 4.54
N SER A 78 -1.82 10.78 3.73
CA SER A 78 -0.67 11.59 3.31
C SER A 78 -0.10 11.15 1.97
N ILE A 79 0.59 12.09 1.33
CA ILE A 79 1.35 11.89 0.09
C ILE A 79 2.73 12.49 0.30
N ARG A 80 3.75 11.78 -0.17
CA ARG A 80 5.09 12.32 -0.37
C ARG A 80 5.33 12.46 -1.87
N LEU A 81 5.67 13.66 -2.30
CA LEU A 81 6.05 13.97 -3.67
C LEU A 81 7.57 14.21 -3.72
N LYS A 82 8.21 13.76 -4.78
CA LYS A 82 9.59 14.13 -5.13
C LYS A 82 9.59 15.05 -6.35
N ASN A 83 10.49 16.01 -6.37
CA ASN A 83 10.68 16.87 -7.53
C ASN A 83 11.57 16.18 -8.57
N ILE A 84 11.21 16.32 -9.85
CA ILE A 84 11.97 15.76 -10.96
C ILE A 84 13.17 16.66 -11.24
N GLY A 85 14.37 16.13 -11.02
CA GLY A 85 15.63 16.82 -11.31
C GLY A 85 16.21 17.65 -10.16
N VAL A 86 15.48 17.80 -9.04
CA VAL A 86 15.97 18.47 -7.83
C VAL A 86 15.73 17.57 -6.62
N PRO A 87 16.66 17.46 -5.65
CA PRO A 87 16.51 16.61 -4.46
C PRO A 87 15.52 17.18 -3.42
N HIS A 88 14.45 17.84 -3.87
CA HIS A 88 13.40 18.37 -3.01
C HIS A 88 12.26 17.36 -2.85
N LYS A 89 11.72 17.33 -1.63
CA LYS A 89 10.58 16.50 -1.27
C LYS A 89 9.50 17.35 -0.63
N LEU A 90 8.26 17.12 -1.02
CA LEU A 90 7.10 17.74 -0.42
C LEU A 90 6.28 16.66 0.29
N TYR A 91 5.90 16.93 1.54
CA TYR A 91 5.08 16.03 2.34
C TYR A 91 3.75 16.72 2.68
N ILE A 92 2.66 16.09 2.29
CA ILE A 92 1.30 16.55 2.55
C ILE A 92 0.66 15.55 3.51
N ASP A 93 0.27 15.99 4.71
CA ASP A 93 -0.43 15.17 5.70
C ASP A 93 -1.71 15.88 6.13
N VAL A 94 -2.85 15.25 5.88
CA VAL A 94 -4.15 15.82 6.28
C VAL A 94 -4.54 15.39 7.69
N GLY A 95 -3.81 14.48 8.31
CA GLY A 95 -4.13 13.89 9.61
C GLY A 95 -5.21 12.81 9.49
N GLY A 96 -6.06 12.69 10.52
CA GLY A 96 -7.16 11.74 10.53
C GLY A 96 -8.37 12.31 11.25
N LYS A 97 -9.24 12.99 10.49
CA LYS A 97 -10.51 13.50 11.00
C LYS A 97 -11.65 12.55 10.64
N GLU A 98 -12.71 12.54 11.44
CA GLU A 98 -13.82 11.60 11.23
C GLU A 98 -14.60 11.86 9.95
N GLN A 99 -14.64 13.10 9.49
CA GLN A 99 -15.29 13.47 8.24
C GLN A 99 -14.49 13.12 6.98
N TYR A 100 -13.25 12.66 7.09
CA TYR A 100 -12.45 12.37 5.90
C TYR A 100 -12.83 11.04 5.28
N SER A 101 -13.23 11.10 4.01
CA SER A 101 -13.49 9.96 3.13
C SER A 101 -12.77 10.19 1.81
N GLY A 102 -12.38 9.11 1.16
CA GLY A 102 -11.80 9.16 -0.17
C GLY A 102 -10.46 9.92 -0.19
N THR A 103 -10.33 10.84 -1.13
CA THR A 103 -9.09 11.61 -1.36
C THR A 103 -9.31 13.11 -1.21
N ASP A 104 -10.53 13.57 -0.94
CA ASP A 104 -10.98 14.96 -0.99
C ASP A 104 -10.04 15.94 -0.26
N ALA A 105 -9.65 15.61 0.97
CA ALA A 105 -8.80 16.47 1.78
C ALA A 105 -7.42 16.71 1.13
N VAL A 106 -6.84 15.67 0.53
CA VAL A 106 -5.54 15.77 -0.14
C VAL A 106 -5.70 16.38 -1.52
N GLN A 107 -6.74 16.02 -2.27
CA GLN A 107 -7.04 16.63 -3.58
C GLN A 107 -7.21 18.14 -3.48
N LYS A 108 -7.85 18.62 -2.41
CA LYS A 108 -7.97 20.05 -2.13
C LYS A 108 -6.60 20.72 -2.01
N ILE A 109 -5.69 20.14 -1.22
CA ILE A 109 -4.33 20.68 -1.05
C ILE A 109 -3.53 20.63 -2.36
N LEU A 110 -3.64 19.54 -3.13
CA LEU A 110 -2.97 19.43 -4.43
C LEU A 110 -3.43 20.55 -5.39
N LYS A 111 -4.72 20.86 -5.43
CA LYS A 111 -5.29 21.94 -6.25
C LYS A 111 -4.88 23.34 -5.76
N GLU A 112 -4.92 23.57 -4.44
CA GLU A 112 -4.52 24.84 -3.82
C GLU A 112 -3.05 25.18 -4.06
N LEU A 113 -2.19 24.16 -4.12
CA LEU A 113 -0.76 24.29 -4.42
C LEU A 113 -0.44 24.17 -5.92
N HIS A 114 -1.44 24.04 -6.79
CA HIS A 114 -1.30 23.81 -8.23
C HIS A 114 -0.43 22.60 -8.63
N LEU A 115 -0.34 21.61 -7.74
CA LEU A 115 0.45 20.38 -7.93
C LEU A 115 -0.27 19.39 -8.85
N ASP A 116 -1.59 19.47 -8.98
CA ASP A 116 -2.40 18.66 -9.88
C ASP A 116 -2.10 18.91 -11.37
N ARG A 117 -1.48 20.05 -11.68
CA ARG A 117 -1.09 20.48 -13.03
C ARG A 117 0.42 20.50 -13.25
N SER A 118 1.21 20.30 -12.19
CA SER A 118 2.66 20.35 -12.29
C SER A 118 3.20 19.05 -12.89
N THR A 119 4.13 19.19 -13.83
CA THR A 119 4.91 18.07 -14.38
C THR A 119 6.24 17.87 -13.65
N GLU A 120 6.56 18.73 -12.67
CA GLU A 120 7.82 18.69 -11.93
C GLU A 120 7.75 17.80 -10.69
N TRP A 121 6.56 17.32 -10.32
CA TRP A 121 6.36 16.53 -9.12
C TRP A 121 5.76 15.17 -9.44
N GLU A 122 6.35 14.14 -8.86
CA GLU A 122 5.86 12.77 -8.97
C GLU A 122 5.68 12.17 -7.57
N PRO A 123 4.69 11.27 -7.38
CA PRO A 123 4.51 10.59 -6.11
C PRO A 123 5.68 9.65 -5.81
N GLU A 124 6.27 9.84 -4.63
CA GLU A 124 7.25 8.92 -4.06
C GLU A 124 6.56 7.86 -3.19
N SER A 125 5.58 8.28 -2.38
CA SER A 125 4.80 7.36 -1.56
C SER A 125 3.45 7.94 -1.14
N ILE A 126 2.52 7.06 -0.80
CA ILE A 126 1.23 7.44 -0.23
C ILE A 126 0.95 6.67 1.05
N LYS A 127 0.07 7.23 1.89
CA LYS A 127 -0.47 6.55 3.06
C LYS A 127 -1.98 6.55 3.03
N ILE A 128 -2.58 5.37 2.94
CA ILE A 128 -4.04 5.18 2.98
C ILE A 128 -4.42 4.65 4.36
N THR A 129 -5.53 5.14 4.92
CA THR A 129 -6.10 4.59 6.15
C THR A 129 -7.46 3.98 5.87
N VAL A 130 -7.62 2.71 6.26
CA VAL A 130 -8.85 1.93 6.18
C VAL A 130 -9.41 1.78 7.58
N VAL A 131 -10.65 2.20 7.78
CA VAL A 131 -11.40 2.11 9.04
C VAL A 131 -12.48 1.05 8.88
N PHE A 132 -12.42 0.04 9.73
CA PHE A 132 -13.37 -1.05 9.75
C PHE A 132 -14.56 -0.70 10.64
N LYS A 133 -15.72 -1.27 10.30
CA LYS A 133 -16.93 -1.16 11.10
C LYS A 133 -16.64 -1.61 12.53
N GLN A 134 -17.11 -0.82 13.50
CA GLN A 134 -17.00 -1.19 14.90
C GLN A 134 -17.89 -2.40 15.21
N ILE A 135 -17.31 -3.45 15.80
CA ILE A 135 -18.06 -4.60 16.32
C ILE A 135 -17.96 -4.55 17.84
N GLY A 136 -19.07 -4.25 18.51
CA GLY A 136 -19.17 -4.19 19.97
C GLY A 136 -18.64 -2.89 20.61
N ARG A 137 -18.36 -2.96 21.93
CA ARG A 137 -17.82 -1.85 22.72
C ARG A 137 -16.29 -1.86 22.63
N GLY A 138 -15.69 -0.86 21.99
CA GLY A 138 -14.23 -0.75 21.86
C GLY A 138 -13.80 0.27 20.81
N ARG A 139 -12.48 0.50 20.70
CA ARG A 139 -11.94 1.40 19.67
C ARG A 139 -12.15 0.81 18.28
N ARG A 140 -12.57 1.64 17.32
CA ARG A 140 -12.65 1.26 15.90
C ARG A 140 -11.32 0.73 15.43
N LYS A 141 -11.34 -0.44 14.76
CA LYS A 141 -10.14 -1.00 14.15
C LYS A 141 -9.80 -0.19 12.90
N GLN A 142 -8.54 0.21 12.81
CA GLN A 142 -8.01 0.93 11.66
C GLN A 142 -6.69 0.31 11.23
N VAL A 143 -6.47 0.26 9.92
CA VAL A 143 -5.19 -0.12 9.32
C VAL A 143 -4.74 1.05 8.46
N SER A 144 -3.53 1.53 8.70
CA SER A 144 -2.86 2.45 7.78
C SER A 144 -1.83 1.67 6.99
N VAL A 145 -1.84 1.83 5.68
CA VAL A 145 -0.85 1.28 4.77
C VAL A 145 -0.06 2.40 4.14
N SER A 146 1.26 2.28 4.18
CA SER A 146 2.21 3.12 3.44
C SER A 146 2.67 2.33 2.21
N ILE A 147 2.56 2.93 1.02
CA ILE A 147 2.93 2.32 -0.26
C ILE A 147 4.01 3.17 -0.91
N THR A 148 5.12 2.52 -1.26
CA THR A 148 6.25 3.11 -1.97
C THR A 148 6.53 2.23 -3.18
N PRO A 149 6.13 2.65 -4.39
CA PRO A 149 6.46 1.97 -5.63
C PRO A 149 7.97 1.77 -5.82
N PRO A 150 8.35 0.78 -6.65
CA PRO A 150 7.46 -0.16 -7.32
C PRO A 150 6.97 -1.27 -6.37
N ASN A 151 7.72 -1.64 -5.34
CA ASN A 151 7.58 -2.96 -4.72
C ASN A 151 7.36 -2.97 -3.20
N THR A 152 7.20 -1.81 -2.56
CA THR A 152 7.19 -1.71 -1.08
C THR A 152 5.83 -1.30 -0.53
N CYS A 153 5.33 -2.06 0.46
CA CYS A 153 4.31 -1.60 1.38
C CYS A 153 4.60 -2.10 2.80
N ASP A 154 3.97 -1.49 3.81
CA ASP A 154 4.13 -1.87 5.23
C ASP A 154 3.03 -2.82 5.76
N LEU A 155 2.21 -3.38 4.85
CA LEU A 155 1.24 -4.42 5.21
C LEU A 155 1.95 -5.68 5.69
N LYS A 156 1.41 -6.27 6.76
CA LYS A 156 1.86 -7.56 7.28
C LYS A 156 0.93 -8.65 6.74
N ASN A 157 0.84 -9.76 7.47
CA ASN A 157 0.01 -10.92 7.15
C ASN A 157 -1.10 -11.09 8.20
N ARG A 158 -1.79 -9.99 8.56
CA ARG A 158 -2.97 -10.03 9.44
C ARG A 158 -4.24 -10.11 8.59
N PRO A 159 -5.35 -10.67 9.09
CA PRO A 159 -6.61 -10.75 8.33
C PRO A 159 -7.11 -9.40 7.79
N GLN A 160 -6.88 -8.30 8.53
CA GLN A 160 -7.23 -6.96 8.05
C GLN A 160 -6.30 -6.48 6.93
N ASP A 161 -5.03 -6.89 6.94
CA ASP A 161 -4.06 -6.52 5.91
C ASP A 161 -4.47 -7.19 4.57
N ASP A 162 -5.02 -8.41 4.59
CA ASP A 162 -5.54 -9.08 3.40
C ASP A 162 -6.72 -8.34 2.77
N ILE A 163 -7.61 -7.77 3.60
CA ILE A 163 -8.70 -6.91 3.13
C ILE A 163 -8.15 -5.64 2.48
N VAL A 164 -7.12 -5.03 3.07
CA VAL A 164 -6.46 -3.86 2.47
C VAL A 164 -5.83 -4.24 1.13
N ARG A 165 -5.19 -5.40 0.98
CA ARG A 165 -4.65 -5.86 -0.32
C ARG A 165 -5.74 -5.98 -1.38
N LYS A 166 -6.91 -6.54 -1.03
CA LYS A 166 -8.07 -6.63 -1.94
C LYS A 166 -8.54 -5.24 -2.38
N LEU A 167 -8.66 -4.29 -1.45
CA LEU A 167 -9.01 -2.91 -1.78
C LEU A 167 -7.98 -2.24 -2.70
N LEU A 168 -6.67 -2.44 -2.46
CA LEU A 168 -5.62 -1.89 -3.32
C LEU A 168 -5.71 -2.42 -4.75
N LYS A 169 -6.13 -3.69 -4.92
CA LYS A 169 -6.42 -4.29 -6.22
C LYS A 169 -7.68 -3.68 -6.85
N ASP A 170 -8.76 -3.53 -6.08
CA ASP A 170 -10.01 -2.90 -6.54
C ASP A 170 -9.80 -1.44 -7.00
N TRP A 171 -8.85 -0.72 -6.39
CA TRP A 171 -8.48 0.65 -6.76
C TRP A 171 -7.42 0.75 -7.86
N GLY A 172 -6.92 -0.37 -8.38
CA GLY A 172 -5.88 -0.40 -9.41
C GLY A 172 -4.50 0.09 -8.95
N ILE A 173 -4.26 0.16 -7.63
CA ILE A 173 -2.95 0.54 -7.06
C ILE A 173 -2.00 -0.66 -7.03
N TYR A 174 -2.54 -1.86 -6.82
CA TYR A 174 -1.81 -3.11 -6.94
C TYR A 174 -1.95 -3.62 -8.38
N VAL A 175 -0.83 -3.81 -9.08
CA VAL A 175 -0.78 -4.05 -10.54
C VAL A 175 -0.11 -5.36 -10.94
N ALA A 176 0.33 -6.16 -9.96
CA ALA A 176 0.84 -7.52 -10.16
C ALA A 176 -0.27 -8.58 -10.18
#